data_AF-C3W313-F1
#
_entry.id   AF-C3W313-F1
#
_cell.length_a   1.000
_cell.length_b   1.000
_cell.length_c   1.000
_cell.angle_alpha   90.00
_cell.angle_beta   90.00
_cell.angle_gamma   90.00
#
_symmetry.space_group_name_H-M   'P 1'
#
loop_
_entity.id
_entity.type
_entity.pdbx_description
1 polymer ?
#
loop_
_entity_poly.entity_id
_entity_poly.type
_entity_poly.pdbx_seq_one_letter_code
_entity_poly.pdbx_strand_id
1 'polypeptide(L)'
;FFNHTTTSITSKKKRPTLGRFIYFFLFLRFKKSEKYLNRPKIVQWSAEFFPVLLLVFVLRGFVIEPFRIPSNSMMPTLLTGDFILVSKFNYGVSIPILNKKIIEFSKPERGDVIVFRYPNYENNLRYQGADFIKRVIGIPGDKIVYHADNLYVNGVKIISENIGIYQGIESGSAMTGFKNKRE
;
A
#
# COMPACT_ATOMS: atom_id res chain seq x y z
N PHE A 1 -15.13 -56.40 -22.91
CA PHE A 1 -16.10 -55.40 -22.42
C PHE A 1 -15.51 -54.78 -21.16
N PHE A 2 -14.65 -53.76 -21.29
CA PHE A 2 -15.00 -52.32 -21.17
C PHE A 2 -15.65 -52.02 -19.80
N ASN A 3 -15.20 -51.11 -18.95
CA ASN A 3 -14.14 -50.10 -19.00
C ASN A 3 -14.04 -49.52 -17.57
N HIS A 4 -12.83 -49.32 -17.02
CA HIS A 4 -12.65 -48.39 -15.91
C HIS A 4 -12.59 -46.97 -16.48
N THR A 5 -13.66 -46.20 -16.32
CA THR A 5 -13.68 -44.77 -16.63
C THR A 5 -13.26 -43.94 -15.41
N THR A 6 -12.09 -43.29 -15.54
CA THR A 6 -11.78 -41.86 -15.28
C THR A 6 -12.56 -41.15 -14.16
N THR A 7 -11.92 -40.44 -13.23
CA THR A 7 -11.23 -39.17 -13.51
C THR A 7 -10.06 -38.89 -12.55
N SER A 8 -8.86 -38.76 -13.11
CA SER A 8 -7.73 -38.10 -12.45
C SER A 8 -7.96 -36.59 -12.41
N ILE A 9 -8.08 -36.04 -11.19
CA ILE A 9 -8.11 -34.60 -10.97
C ILE A 9 -6.71 -34.07 -11.29
N THR A 10 -6.56 -33.48 -12.48
CA THR A 10 -5.35 -32.75 -12.87
C THR A 10 -5.22 -31.51 -12.00
N SER A 11 -4.41 -31.62 -10.93
CA SER A 11 -3.88 -30.49 -10.18
C SER A 11 -3.18 -29.53 -11.15
N LYS A 12 -3.83 -28.38 -11.41
CA LYS A 12 -3.26 -27.28 -12.19
C LYS A 12 -2.15 -26.65 -11.37
N LYS A 13 -0.96 -27.25 -11.45
CA LYS A 13 0.29 -26.78 -10.81
C LYS A 13 0.56 -25.34 -11.22
N LYS A 14 0.26 -24.40 -10.32
CA LYS A 14 0.48 -22.96 -10.46
C LYS A 14 1.98 -22.76 -10.74
N ARG A 15 2.33 -22.43 -11.99
CA ARG A 15 3.74 -22.20 -12.39
C ARG A 15 4.31 -21.06 -11.56
N PRO A 16 5.52 -21.17 -11.00
CA PRO A 16 6.06 -20.14 -10.12
C PRO A 16 6.45 -18.92 -10.93
N THR A 17 5.62 -17.88 -10.89
CA THR A 17 5.95 -16.53 -11.38
C THR A 17 7.25 -16.02 -10.76
N LEU A 18 7.53 -16.46 -9.53
CA LEU A 18 8.75 -16.18 -8.77
C LEU A 18 10.03 -16.60 -9.52
N GLY A 19 10.02 -17.71 -10.26
CA GLY A 19 11.19 -18.16 -11.02
C GLY A 19 11.55 -17.22 -12.19
N ARG A 20 10.55 -16.58 -12.79
CA ARG A 20 10.78 -15.54 -13.82
C ARG A 20 11.30 -14.25 -13.22
N PHE A 21 10.86 -13.88 -12.02
CA PHE A 21 11.43 -12.75 -11.29
C PHE A 21 12.88 -13.03 -10.91
N ILE A 22 13.17 -14.21 -10.35
CA ILE A 22 14.55 -14.60 -10.02
C ILE A 22 15.44 -14.61 -11.28
N TYR A 23 14.96 -15.18 -12.39
CA TYR A 23 15.70 -15.16 -13.66
C TYR A 23 15.86 -13.75 -14.23
N PHE A 24 14.86 -12.87 -14.09
CA PHE A 24 14.95 -11.46 -14.48
C PHE A 24 15.98 -10.69 -13.64
N PHE A 25 16.03 -10.94 -12.33
CA PHE A 25 17.04 -10.38 -11.43
C PHE A 25 18.44 -10.97 -11.68
N LEU A 26 18.53 -12.26 -11.99
CA LEU A 26 19.77 -12.92 -12.39
C LEU A 26 20.26 -12.41 -13.76
N PHE A 27 19.33 -12.15 -14.68
CA PHE A 27 19.56 -11.54 -15.99
C PHE A 27 20.04 -10.09 -15.85
N LEU A 28 19.47 -9.32 -14.91
CA LEU A 28 19.99 -8.01 -14.51
C LEU A 28 21.46 -8.08 -14.06
N ARG A 29 21.86 -9.20 -13.47
CA ARG A 29 23.21 -9.39 -12.91
C ARG A 29 24.22 -9.93 -13.92
N PHE A 30 23.82 -10.59 -15.01
CA PHE A 30 24.77 -11.38 -15.82
C PHE A 30 24.43 -11.53 -17.32
N LYS A 31 24.45 -10.41 -18.06
CA LYS A 31 24.98 -10.47 -19.44
C LYS A 31 26.15 -9.50 -19.55
N LYS A 32 27.31 -9.96 -19.07
CA LYS A 32 28.62 -9.38 -19.33
C LYS A 32 28.92 -9.55 -20.83
N SER A 33 28.21 -8.81 -21.68
CA SER A 33 28.49 -8.83 -23.11
C SER A 33 29.84 -8.15 -23.28
N GLU A 34 30.85 -8.91 -23.70
CA GLU A 34 32.21 -8.43 -23.96
C GLU A 34 32.25 -7.17 -24.84
N LYS A 35 31.17 -6.90 -25.58
CA LYS A 35 30.95 -5.66 -26.35
C LYS A 35 31.08 -4.35 -25.56
N TYR A 36 30.98 -4.36 -24.23
CA TYR A 36 31.07 -3.14 -23.41
C TYR A 36 32.45 -2.89 -22.79
N LEU A 37 33.37 -3.88 -22.79
CA LEU A 37 34.70 -3.78 -22.16
C LEU A 37 35.62 -2.74 -22.82
N ASN A 38 35.41 -2.44 -24.10
CA ASN A 38 36.24 -1.50 -24.89
C ASN A 38 35.62 -0.10 -25.04
N ARG A 39 34.51 0.20 -24.34
CA ARG A 39 33.82 1.51 -24.39
C ARG A 39 34.42 2.47 -23.35
N PRO A 40 34.18 3.80 -23.48
CA PRO A 40 34.58 4.77 -22.47
C PRO A 40 34.03 4.38 -21.09
N LYS A 41 34.82 4.58 -20.02
CA LYS A 41 34.45 4.20 -18.65
C LYS A 41 33.06 4.70 -18.21
N ILE A 42 32.66 5.88 -18.68
CA ILE A 42 31.33 6.46 -18.40
C ILE A 42 30.18 5.57 -18.91
N VAL A 43 30.34 4.97 -20.09
CA VAL A 43 29.33 4.12 -20.73
C VAL A 43 29.22 2.78 -20.00
N GLN A 44 30.35 2.25 -19.54
CA GLN A 44 30.37 1.03 -18.72
C GLN A 44 29.63 1.24 -17.40
N TRP A 45 29.95 2.30 -16.67
CA TRP A 45 29.27 2.62 -15.42
C TRP A 45 27.77 2.82 -15.63
N SER A 46 27.35 3.57 -16.64
CA SER A 46 25.92 3.71 -16.94
C SER A 46 25.24 2.37 -17.22
N ALA A 47 25.85 1.48 -18.00
CA ALA A 47 25.28 0.17 -18.31
C ALA A 47 25.18 -0.77 -17.10
N GLU A 48 26.10 -0.67 -16.14
CA GLU A 48 26.11 -1.46 -14.91
C GLU A 48 25.12 -0.94 -13.87
N PHE A 49 25.01 0.39 -13.72
CA PHE A 49 24.11 1.00 -12.74
C PHE A 49 22.66 1.09 -13.21
N PHE A 50 22.42 1.21 -14.52
CA PHE A 50 21.08 1.38 -15.08
C PHE A 50 20.07 0.32 -14.64
N PRO A 51 20.37 -0.99 -14.63
CA PRO A 51 19.38 -1.98 -14.26
C PRO A 51 19.03 -1.95 -12.76
N VAL A 52 20.00 -1.66 -11.89
CA VAL A 52 19.76 -1.46 -10.45
C VAL A 52 18.91 -0.21 -10.21
N LEU A 53 19.25 0.90 -10.89
CA LEU A 53 18.50 2.14 -10.81
C LEU A 53 17.06 1.96 -11.31
N LEU A 54 16.88 1.30 -12.46
CA LEU A 54 15.58 0.98 -13.04
C LEU A 54 14.74 0.15 -12.07
N LEU A 55 15.34 -0.87 -11.45
CA LEU A 55 14.66 -1.70 -10.47
C LEU A 55 14.20 -0.87 -9.25
N VAL A 56 15.10 -0.09 -8.64
CA VAL A 56 14.75 0.75 -7.48
C VAL A 56 13.67 1.76 -7.86
N PHE A 57 13.75 2.35 -9.06
CA PHE A 57 12.75 3.28 -9.57
C PHE A 57 11.38 2.62 -9.76
N VAL A 58 11.33 1.41 -10.33
CA VAL A 58 10.07 0.66 -10.50
C VAL A 58 9.49 0.26 -9.15
N LEU A 59 10.31 -0.26 -8.23
CA LEU A 59 9.86 -0.65 -6.90
C LEU A 59 9.31 0.56 -6.11
N ARG A 60 10.06 1.67 -6.08
CA ARG A 60 9.71 2.91 -5.37
C ARG A 60 8.52 3.63 -6.02
N GLY A 61 8.44 3.61 -7.34
CA GLY A 61 7.38 4.31 -8.08
C GLY A 61 6.03 3.59 -8.00
N PHE A 62 6.03 2.25 -8.03
CA PHE A 62 4.81 1.50 -8.37
C PHE A 62 4.43 0.41 -7.37
N VAL A 63 5.37 -0.12 -6.59
CA VAL A 63 5.13 -1.34 -5.80
C VAL A 63 4.87 -0.99 -4.34
N ILE A 64 5.87 -0.43 -3.64
CA ILE A 64 5.81 -0.17 -2.21
C ILE A 64 6.41 1.19 -1.91
N GLU A 65 5.70 1.99 -1.11
CA GLU A 65 6.23 3.21 -0.51
C GLU A 65 6.27 3.09 1.01
N PRO A 66 7.43 3.30 1.65
CA PRO A 66 7.51 3.40 3.10
C PRO A 66 6.98 4.76 3.56
N PHE A 67 6.04 4.74 4.51
CA PHE A 67 5.56 5.93 5.20
C PHE A 67 5.86 5.84 6.69
N ARG A 68 6.12 7.00 7.30
CA ARG A 68 6.20 7.15 8.75
C ARG A 68 4.94 7.82 9.25
N ILE A 69 4.31 7.28 10.28
CA ILE A 69 3.09 7.84 10.86
C ILE A 69 3.43 9.10 11.67
N PRO A 70 2.94 10.29 11.28
CA PRO A 70 3.27 11.53 11.96
C PRO A 70 2.30 11.87 13.11
N SER A 71 1.22 11.11 13.27
CA SER A 71 0.15 11.47 14.21
C SER A 71 -0.59 10.28 14.80
N ASN A 72 -1.11 10.48 16.01
CA ASN A 72 -1.90 9.51 16.78
C ASN A 72 -3.36 9.37 16.33
N SER A 73 -3.75 9.92 15.17
CA SER A 73 -5.16 9.91 14.76
C SER A 73 -5.71 8.53 14.40
N MET A 74 -4.82 7.56 14.15
CA MET A 74 -5.20 6.19 13.81
C MET A 74 -5.01 5.24 14.99
N MET A 75 -4.84 5.76 16.21
CA MET A 75 -4.82 4.96 17.43
C MET A 75 -6.17 4.25 17.64
N PRO A 76 -6.18 3.02 18.19
CA PRO A 76 -5.02 2.23 18.61
C PRO A 76 -4.37 1.42 17.48
N THR A 77 -4.88 1.49 16.24
CA THR A 77 -4.39 0.66 15.13
C THR A 77 -2.98 1.02 14.67
N LEU A 78 -2.64 2.31 14.64
CA LEU A 78 -1.31 2.82 14.26
C LEU A 78 -0.85 3.87 15.26
N LEU A 79 0.38 3.71 15.78
CA LEU A 79 1.00 4.64 16.73
C LEU A 79 1.88 5.66 16.01
N THR A 80 2.10 6.81 16.64
CA THR A 80 3.05 7.80 16.10
C THR A 80 4.46 7.22 16.13
N GLY A 81 5.17 7.30 15.01
CA GLY A 81 6.51 6.75 14.85
C GLY A 81 6.58 5.43 14.09
N ASP A 82 5.44 4.73 13.94
CA ASP A 82 5.39 3.48 13.18
C ASP A 82 5.78 3.68 11.71
N PHE A 83 6.43 2.65 11.15
CA PHE A 83 6.73 2.55 9.73
C PHE A 83 5.73 1.59 9.08
N ILE A 84 4.99 2.08 8.09
CA ILE A 84 4.07 1.26 7.30
C ILE A 84 4.55 1.16 5.86
N LEU A 85 4.32 0.00 5.26
CA LEU A 85 4.56 -0.23 3.83
C LEU A 85 3.22 -0.19 3.11
N VAL A 86 3.03 0.84 2.29
CA VAL A 86 1.79 1.03 1.54
C VAL A 86 1.95 0.45 0.15
N SER A 87 1.05 -0.47 -0.20
CA SER A 87 0.98 -1.04 -1.55
C SER A 87 0.24 -0.08 -2.48
N LYS A 88 1.00 0.67 -3.30
CA LYS A 88 0.42 1.62 -4.28
C LYS A 88 -0.27 0.92 -5.45
N PHE A 89 0.08 -0.34 -5.69
CA PHE A 89 -0.41 -1.12 -6.82
C PHE A 89 -1.94 -1.20 -6.90
N ASN A 90 -2.63 -1.20 -5.75
CA ASN A 90 -4.08 -1.40 -5.69
C ASN A 90 -4.88 -0.13 -6.08
N TYR A 91 -4.35 1.07 -5.85
CA TYR A 91 -5.12 2.32 -5.98
C TYR A 91 -4.69 3.21 -7.15
N GLY A 92 -3.67 2.79 -7.90
CA GLY A 92 -3.28 3.43 -9.15
C GLY A 92 -1.80 3.73 -9.30
N VAL A 93 -1.36 3.81 -10.56
CA VAL A 93 -0.03 4.30 -10.91
C VAL A 93 0.00 5.82 -10.80
N SER A 94 0.86 6.37 -9.94
CA SER A 94 1.24 7.78 -9.99
C SER A 94 2.62 7.90 -10.63
N ILE A 95 2.79 8.81 -11.61
CA ILE A 95 4.14 9.10 -12.14
C ILE A 95 4.91 9.82 -11.03
N PRO A 96 6.05 9.28 -10.55
CA PRO A 96 6.82 9.93 -9.48
C PRO A 96 7.35 11.31 -9.86
N ILE A 97 7.50 11.62 -11.17
CA ILE A 97 7.93 12.93 -11.67
C ILE A 97 6.75 13.91 -11.78
N LEU A 98 5.55 13.47 -12.17
CA LEU A 98 4.43 14.36 -12.49
C LEU A 98 3.36 14.47 -11.39
N ASN A 99 3.44 13.69 -10.30
CA ASN A 99 2.41 13.63 -9.25
C ASN A 99 0.97 13.44 -9.75
N LYS A 100 0.80 12.97 -11.00
CA LYS A 100 -0.50 12.69 -11.61
C LYS A 100 -0.78 11.19 -11.55
N LYS A 101 -1.97 10.84 -11.05
CA LYS A 101 -2.55 9.50 -11.14
C LYS A 101 -2.96 9.26 -12.59
N ILE A 102 -2.42 8.21 -13.22
CA ILE A 102 -2.70 7.91 -14.63
C ILE A 102 -3.81 6.86 -14.76
N ILE A 103 -3.84 5.88 -13.86
CA ILE A 103 -4.70 4.70 -13.97
C ILE A 103 -5.19 4.35 -12.56
N GLU A 104 -6.51 4.22 -12.38
CA GLU A 104 -7.16 3.78 -11.14
C GLU A 104 -7.49 2.28 -11.28
N PHE A 105 -6.80 1.41 -10.54
CA PHE A 105 -6.95 -0.05 -10.68
C PHE A 105 -8.06 -0.63 -9.81
N SER A 106 -8.26 -0.10 -8.60
CA SER A 106 -9.31 -0.50 -7.68
C SER A 106 -9.86 0.72 -6.95
N LYS A 107 -11.19 0.74 -6.79
CA LYS A 107 -11.85 1.75 -5.96
C LYS A 107 -11.68 1.38 -4.48
N PRO A 108 -11.57 2.37 -3.58
CA PRO A 108 -11.56 2.11 -2.15
C PRO A 108 -12.88 1.45 -1.73
N GLU A 109 -12.77 0.42 -0.89
CA GLU A 109 -13.89 -0.24 -0.26
C GLU A 109 -14.05 0.26 1.18
N ARG A 110 -15.24 0.04 1.76
CA ARG A 110 -15.45 0.39 3.17
C ARG A 110 -14.55 -0.44 4.06
N GLY A 111 -13.97 0.20 5.07
CA GLY A 111 -13.04 -0.42 6.00
C GLY A 111 -11.57 -0.33 5.57
N ASP A 112 -11.28 0.02 4.31
CA ASP A 112 -9.90 0.18 3.85
C ASP A 112 -9.18 1.31 4.59
N VAL A 113 -7.91 1.12 4.90
CA VAL A 113 -7.03 2.17 5.38
C VAL A 113 -6.23 2.71 4.21
N ILE A 114 -6.49 3.95 3.84
CA ILE A 114 -5.91 4.58 2.65
C ILE A 114 -5.01 5.75 3.03
N VAL A 115 -4.02 6.00 2.17
CA VAL A 115 -3.16 7.19 2.24
C VAL A 115 -3.52 8.12 1.09
N PHE A 116 -3.76 9.38 1.40
CA PHE A 116 -4.10 10.40 0.40
C PHE A 116 -3.50 11.75 0.75
N ARG A 117 -3.20 12.56 -0.26
CA ARG A 117 -2.78 13.94 -0.09
C ARG A 117 -3.94 14.76 0.47
N TYR A 118 -3.69 15.58 1.50
CA TYR A 118 -4.72 16.48 2.04
C TYR A 118 -5.32 17.35 0.91
N PRO A 119 -6.64 17.32 0.67
CA PRO A 119 -7.23 17.93 -0.54
C PRO A 119 -7.16 19.47 -0.57
N ASN A 120 -7.14 20.13 0.60
CA ASN A 120 -7.14 21.60 0.71
C ASN A 120 -5.75 22.16 1.02
N TYR A 121 -4.69 21.49 0.54
CA TYR A 121 -3.30 21.87 0.82
C TYR A 121 -2.93 23.27 0.33
N GLU A 122 -3.62 23.79 -0.68
CA GLU A 122 -3.40 25.13 -1.25
C GLU A 122 -3.89 26.24 -0.32
N ASN A 123 -4.94 25.96 0.45
CA ASN A 123 -5.59 26.93 1.35
C ASN A 123 -5.07 26.84 2.79
N ASN A 124 -4.20 25.87 3.09
CA ASN A 124 -3.67 25.66 4.43
C ASN A 124 -2.17 25.35 4.38
N LEU A 125 -1.36 26.38 4.59
CA LEU A 125 0.11 26.31 4.59
C LEU A 125 0.66 25.26 5.56
N ARG A 126 -0.07 24.94 6.65
CA ARG A 126 0.35 23.93 7.62
C ARG A 126 0.31 22.50 7.05
N TYR A 127 -0.54 22.25 6.06
CA TYR A 127 -0.75 20.93 5.47
C TYR A 127 -0.30 20.86 4.00
N GLN A 128 0.53 21.82 3.57
CA GLN A 128 1.06 21.84 2.21
C GLN A 128 1.92 20.61 1.95
N GLY A 129 1.48 19.74 1.02
CA GLY A 129 2.20 18.51 0.69
C GLY A 129 2.06 17.38 1.73
N ALA A 130 1.20 17.52 2.74
CA ALA A 130 1.02 16.50 3.77
C ALA A 130 0.14 15.33 3.28
N ASP A 131 0.61 14.11 3.55
CA ASP A 131 -0.14 12.88 3.32
C ASP A 131 -0.86 12.44 4.61
N PHE A 132 -2.10 12.02 4.47
CA PHE A 132 -3.00 11.62 5.55
C PHE A 132 -3.35 10.15 5.41
N ILE A 133 -3.45 9.48 6.56
CA ILE A 133 -3.80 8.06 6.65
C ILE A 133 -5.12 7.98 7.40
N LYS A 134 -6.16 7.46 6.76
CA LYS A 134 -7.51 7.36 7.32
C LYS A 134 -8.20 6.08 6.88
N ARG A 135 -9.20 5.65 7.65
CA ARG A 135 -10.11 4.57 7.28
C ARG A 135 -11.27 5.10 6.44
N VAL A 136 -11.62 4.36 5.39
CA VAL A 136 -12.76 4.62 4.51
C VAL A 136 -14.03 4.16 5.22
N ILE A 137 -14.90 5.12 5.56
CA ILE A 137 -16.18 4.84 6.21
C ILE A 137 -17.34 4.78 5.21
N GLY A 138 -17.31 5.65 4.20
CA GLY A 138 -18.31 5.72 3.15
C GLY A 138 -17.67 5.81 1.77
N ILE A 139 -18.34 5.22 0.79
CA ILE A 139 -18.00 5.29 -0.62
C ILE A 139 -19.08 6.10 -1.38
N PRO A 140 -18.83 6.51 -2.64
CA PRO A 140 -19.84 7.26 -3.41
C PRO A 140 -21.19 6.55 -3.44
N GLY A 141 -22.26 7.28 -3.08
CA GLY A 141 -23.61 6.75 -2.94
C GLY A 141 -24.05 6.50 -1.50
N ASP A 142 -23.12 6.53 -0.54
CA ASP A 142 -23.44 6.30 0.87
C ASP A 142 -23.98 7.54 1.58
N LYS A 143 -24.98 7.32 2.43
CA LYS A 143 -25.46 8.30 3.39
C LYS A 143 -24.84 8.03 4.76
N ILE A 144 -23.94 8.91 5.19
CA ILE A 144 -23.29 8.84 6.50
C ILE A 144 -24.00 9.77 7.47
N VAL A 145 -24.36 9.26 8.64
CA VAL A 145 -24.88 10.06 9.77
C VAL A 145 -24.09 9.71 11.02
N TYR A 146 -23.52 10.73 11.67
CA TYR A 146 -22.86 10.57 12.96
C TYR A 146 -23.62 11.40 14.00
N HIS A 147 -24.13 10.75 15.04
CA HIS A 147 -24.88 11.42 16.10
C HIS A 147 -24.68 10.73 17.44
N ALA A 148 -24.33 11.50 18.47
CA ALA A 148 -24.12 11.03 19.85
C ALA A 148 -23.24 9.76 19.93
N ASP A 149 -22.09 9.79 19.27
CA ASP A 149 -21.13 8.67 19.17
C ASP A 149 -21.65 7.39 18.51
N ASN A 150 -22.69 7.52 17.67
CA ASN A 150 -23.20 6.44 16.85
C ASN A 150 -23.03 6.80 15.37
N LEU A 151 -22.33 5.92 14.64
CA LEU A 151 -22.15 5.99 13.21
C LEU A 151 -23.22 5.15 12.51
N TYR A 152 -23.89 5.76 11.53
CA TYR A 152 -24.86 5.11 10.67
C TYR A 152 -24.41 5.23 9.22
N VAL A 153 -24.45 4.12 8.50
CA VAL A 153 -24.16 4.05 7.07
C VAL A 153 -25.39 3.50 6.38
N ASN A 154 -26.00 4.29 5.50
CA ASN A 154 -27.25 3.94 4.81
C ASN A 154 -28.39 3.56 5.77
N GLY A 155 -28.46 4.25 6.92
CA GLY A 155 -29.46 4.00 7.97
C GLY A 155 -29.15 2.82 8.89
N VAL A 156 -28.14 2.01 8.56
CA VAL A 156 -27.70 0.88 9.40
C VAL A 156 -26.64 1.38 10.38
N LYS A 157 -26.86 1.14 11.67
CA LYS A 157 -25.88 1.47 12.71
C LYS A 157 -24.67 0.54 12.59
N ILE A 158 -23.47 1.12 12.53
CA ILE A 158 -22.22 0.37 12.65
C ILE A 158 -22.06 -0.04 14.12
N ILE A 159 -21.95 -1.35 14.34
CA ILE A 159 -21.80 -1.92 15.68
C ILE A 159 -20.32 -1.86 16.03
N SER A 160 -20.01 -1.30 17.19
CA SER A 160 -18.66 -1.34 17.75
C SER A 160 -18.63 -2.31 18.94
N GLU A 161 -17.73 -3.28 18.91
CA GLU A 161 -17.41 -4.15 20.04
C GLU A 161 -16.54 -3.41 21.05
N ASN A 162 -16.87 -3.53 22.33
CA ASN A 162 -16.04 -3.00 23.40
C ASN A 162 -14.97 -4.04 23.77
N ILE A 163 -13.72 -3.73 23.47
CA ILE A 163 -12.57 -4.61 23.74
C ILE A 163 -12.06 -4.43 25.18
N GLY A 164 -12.52 -3.38 25.88
CA GLY A 164 -12.15 -3.10 27.26
C GLY A 164 -11.46 -1.74 27.40
N ILE A 165 -10.54 -1.65 28.36
CA ILE A 165 -9.78 -0.43 28.62
C ILE A 165 -8.51 -0.44 27.76
N TYR A 166 -8.24 0.66 27.08
CA TYR A 166 -7.00 0.81 26.32
C TYR A 166 -5.82 0.94 27.28
N GLN A 167 -4.81 0.07 27.10
CA GLN A 167 -3.53 0.17 27.77
C GLN A 167 -2.53 0.78 26.78
N GLY A 168 -2.18 2.04 27.01
CA GLY A 168 -1.30 2.78 26.11
C GLY A 168 0.16 2.36 26.24
N ILE A 169 0.86 2.35 25.12
CA ILE A 169 2.30 2.13 25.01
C ILE A 169 2.90 3.31 24.23
N GLU A 170 4.11 3.75 24.60
CA GLU A 170 4.84 4.84 23.93
C GLU A 170 3.99 6.11 23.69
N SER A 171 3.82 6.52 22.42
CA SER A 171 3.04 7.68 22.00
C SER A 171 1.55 7.57 22.34
N GLY A 172 1.08 6.35 22.65
CA GLY A 172 -0.27 6.09 23.11
C GLY A 172 -0.46 6.10 24.63
N SER A 173 0.61 6.24 25.43
CA SER A 173 0.54 6.16 26.90
C SER A 173 -0.44 7.15 27.52
N ALA A 174 -0.56 8.36 26.95
CA ALA A 174 -1.48 9.40 27.41
C ALA A 174 -2.97 9.02 27.26
N MET A 175 -3.29 8.04 26.42
CA MET A 175 -4.66 7.57 26.18
C MET A 175 -5.01 6.34 27.03
N THR A 176 -4.14 5.93 27.96
CA THR A 176 -4.42 4.81 28.88
C THR A 176 -5.66 5.10 29.73
N GLY A 177 -6.52 4.11 29.92
CA GLY A 177 -7.74 4.26 30.72
C GLY A 177 -9.00 4.61 29.90
N PHE A 178 -8.86 4.96 28.63
CA PHE A 178 -10.00 5.23 27.74
C PHE A 178 -10.66 3.93 27.24
N LYS A 179 -11.93 4.02 26.82
CA LYS A 179 -12.67 2.88 26.24
C LYS A 179 -12.07 2.50 24.89
N ASN A 180 -11.68 1.24 24.74
CA ASN A 180 -11.21 0.68 23.48
C ASN A 180 -12.37 0.02 22.74
N LYS A 181 -12.77 0.60 21.62
CA LYS A 181 -13.86 0.08 20.78
C LYS A 181 -13.33 -0.28 19.39
N ARG A 182 -13.85 -1.37 18.83
CA ARG A 182 -13.56 -1.80 17.46
C ARG A 182 -14.86 -1.96 16.69
N GLU A 183 -14.92 -1.31 15.52
CA GLU A 183 -15.98 -1.47 14.52
C GLU A 183 -15.84 -2.80 13.76
#